data_AF-A0A931XV06-F1
#
_entry.id   AF-A0A931XV06-F1
#
_cell.length_a   1.000
_cell.length_b   1.000
_cell.length_c   1.000
_cell.angle_alpha   90.00
_cell.angle_beta   90.00
_cell.angle_gamma   90.00
#
_symmetry.space_group_name_H-M   'P 1'
#
loop_
_entity.id
_entity.type
_entity.pdbx_description
1 polymer ?
#
loop_
_entity_poly.entity_id
_entity_poly.type
_entity_poly.pdbx_seq_one_letter_code
_entity_poly.pdbx_strand_id
1 'polypeptide(L)'
;MPKDLLDDKTKFPPVVRVPVDGDEASGANFELPYQQLADRTAFLAEETLSLGVRRVRRVDDFVALRAVALMQPFDVRWVVASGLYWYDATSSDGEDLPWAVKPTLGGGVWRHVDGARRGRIERAFHAYNPFFIPPLETTNNTWTDAGLAVTLRGAAAGERVRIHLNGDFRVEGGAGIYRVLVIDGAGGVTELPEMIFGMFASAGFQPRTVAGLHQLAASGDVAVKVQFQSSGTSTKTQIWGPATLLAELVRF
;
A
#
# COMPACT_ATOMS: atom_id res chain seq x y z
N MET A 1 -41.17 -16.35 -24.46
CA MET A 1 -40.56 -15.02 -24.25
C MET A 1 -41.68 -14.05 -23.92
N PRO A 2 -41.58 -13.28 -22.83
CA PRO A 2 -42.54 -12.23 -22.50
C PRO A 2 -42.62 -11.25 -23.67
N LYS A 3 -43.84 -10.88 -24.08
CA LYS A 3 -44.06 -10.08 -25.30
C LYS A 3 -44.21 -8.58 -25.03
N ASP A 4 -44.37 -8.18 -23.78
CA ASP A 4 -44.67 -6.79 -23.38
C ASP A 4 -43.76 -6.32 -22.23
N LEU A 5 -42.46 -6.23 -22.47
CA LEU A 5 -41.52 -5.56 -21.55
C LEU A 5 -41.64 -4.03 -21.75
N LEU A 6 -42.50 -3.38 -20.96
CA LEU A 6 -42.56 -1.91 -20.92
C LEU A 6 -41.67 -1.41 -19.76
N ASP A 7 -40.60 -0.70 -20.09
CA ASP A 7 -39.69 -0.01 -19.16
C ASP A 7 -40.43 1.10 -18.38
N ASP A 8 -41.14 0.73 -17.32
CA ASP A 8 -41.81 1.67 -16.45
C ASP A 8 -41.02 1.86 -15.14
N LYS A 9 -40.07 2.80 -15.19
CA LYS A 9 -39.19 3.17 -14.06
C LYS A 9 -39.93 3.73 -12.83
N THR A 10 -41.25 3.91 -12.89
CA THR A 10 -42.04 4.45 -11.77
C THR A 10 -42.63 3.35 -10.85
N LYS A 11 -42.49 2.07 -11.23
CA LYS A 11 -43.11 0.92 -10.54
C LYS A 11 -42.15 0.13 -9.64
N PHE A 12 -41.42 0.79 -8.75
CA PHE A 12 -40.62 0.12 -7.73
C PHE A 12 -41.36 0.06 -6.38
N PRO A 13 -42.30 -0.88 -6.12
CA PRO A 13 -42.82 -1.09 -4.79
C PRO A 13 -41.71 -1.64 -3.87
N PRO A 14 -41.57 -1.16 -2.62
CA PRO A 14 -40.49 -1.55 -1.70
C PRO A 14 -40.57 -3.01 -1.21
N VAL A 15 -41.61 -3.76 -1.59
CA VAL A 15 -41.86 -5.12 -1.14
C VAL A 15 -42.00 -6.03 -2.35
N VAL A 16 -41.05 -6.96 -2.51
CA VAL A 16 -41.18 -8.08 -3.46
C VAL A 16 -41.96 -9.18 -2.73
N ARG A 17 -43.18 -9.48 -3.20
CA ARG A 17 -43.90 -10.68 -2.78
C ARG A 17 -43.34 -11.86 -3.56
N VAL A 18 -42.54 -12.69 -2.90
CA VAL A 18 -42.15 -13.99 -3.43
C VAL A 18 -43.39 -14.90 -3.31
N PRO A 19 -43.83 -15.56 -4.40
CA PRO A 19 -44.92 -16.52 -4.32
C PRO A 19 -44.59 -17.59 -3.27
N VAL A 20 -45.55 -17.89 -2.41
CA VAL A 20 -45.43 -18.93 -1.38
C VAL A 20 -46.08 -20.21 -1.88
N ASP A 21 -45.64 -21.36 -1.35
CA ASP A 21 -46.23 -22.65 -1.68
C ASP A 21 -47.74 -22.63 -1.40
N GLY A 22 -48.55 -22.76 -2.46
CA GLY A 22 -50.01 -22.68 -2.43
C GLY A 22 -50.63 -21.53 -3.22
N ASP A 23 -49.83 -20.58 -3.73
CA ASP A 23 -50.34 -19.52 -4.61
C ASP A 23 -50.73 -20.10 -5.98
N GLU A 24 -51.91 -19.73 -6.50
CA GLU A 24 -52.38 -20.19 -7.80
C GLU A 24 -51.43 -19.73 -8.93
N ALA A 25 -51.09 -20.66 -9.82
CA ALA A 25 -50.26 -20.38 -10.99
C ALA A 25 -50.98 -19.45 -11.97
N SER A 26 -50.62 -18.17 -11.98
CA SER A 26 -51.09 -17.18 -12.95
C SER A 26 -49.90 -16.54 -13.68
N GLY A 27 -50.12 -16.03 -14.90
CA GLY A 27 -49.06 -15.33 -15.65
C GLY A 27 -48.44 -14.17 -14.89
N ALA A 28 -49.22 -13.50 -14.02
CA ALA A 28 -48.73 -12.47 -13.12
C ALA A 28 -47.72 -13.01 -12.09
N ASN A 29 -47.92 -14.23 -11.56
CA ASN A 29 -47.07 -14.79 -10.51
C ASN A 29 -45.73 -15.33 -11.05
N PHE A 30 -45.67 -15.71 -12.33
CA PHE A 30 -44.44 -16.22 -12.95
C PHE A 30 -43.60 -15.13 -13.63
N GLU A 31 -44.21 -14.10 -14.21
CA GLU A 31 -43.47 -13.11 -15.01
C GLU A 31 -43.02 -11.89 -14.19
N LEU A 32 -43.82 -11.44 -13.21
CA LEU A 32 -43.54 -10.22 -12.44
C LEU A 32 -42.25 -10.29 -11.57
N PRO A 33 -41.95 -11.38 -10.84
CA PRO A 33 -40.77 -11.39 -9.95
C PRO A 33 -39.44 -11.36 -10.71
N TYR A 34 -39.37 -12.05 -11.85
CA TYR A 34 -38.15 -12.09 -12.68
C TYR A 34 -37.94 -10.78 -13.44
N GLN A 35 -39.02 -10.15 -13.90
CA GLN A 35 -38.97 -8.82 -14.51
C GLN A 35 -38.53 -7.76 -13.49
N GLN A 36 -39.08 -7.79 -12.28
CA GLN A 36 -38.67 -6.91 -11.18
C GLN A 36 -37.19 -7.10 -10.77
N LEU A 37 -36.67 -8.33 -10.85
CA LEU A 37 -35.26 -8.60 -10.59
C LEU A 37 -34.36 -8.02 -11.70
N ALA A 38 -34.75 -8.19 -12.96
CA ALA A 38 -34.03 -7.62 -14.11
C ALA A 38 -34.03 -6.07 -14.06
N ASP A 39 -35.16 -5.45 -13.74
CA ASP A 39 -35.29 -3.99 -13.63
C ASP A 39 -34.48 -3.43 -12.47
N ARG A 40 -34.33 -4.17 -11.35
CA ARG A 40 -33.42 -3.78 -10.25
C ARG A 40 -31.95 -3.86 -10.63
N THR A 41 -31.55 -4.82 -11.47
CA THR A 41 -30.16 -4.86 -11.97
C THR A 41 -29.85 -3.71 -12.92
N ALA A 42 -30.82 -3.27 -13.73
CA ALA A 42 -30.70 -2.08 -14.56
C ALA A 42 -30.67 -0.79 -13.70
N PHE A 43 -31.52 -0.70 -12.67
CA PHE A 43 -31.53 0.43 -11.73
C PHE A 43 -30.24 0.54 -10.93
N LEU A 44 -29.68 -0.57 -10.43
CA LEU A 44 -28.37 -0.56 -9.76
C LEU A 44 -27.27 -0.07 -10.71
N ALA A 45 -27.32 -0.41 -12.00
CA ALA A 45 -26.37 0.12 -12.97
C ALA A 45 -26.51 1.65 -13.18
N GLU A 46 -27.71 2.20 -12.99
CA GLU A 46 -28.01 3.63 -13.15
C GLU A 46 -27.76 4.42 -11.85
N GLU A 47 -28.10 3.88 -10.67
CA GLU A 47 -27.94 4.52 -9.36
C GLU A 47 -26.48 4.54 -8.90
N THR A 48 -25.67 3.54 -9.27
CA THR A 48 -24.21 3.54 -9.04
C THR A 48 -23.52 4.74 -9.70
N LEU A 49 -24.14 5.34 -10.74
CA LEU A 49 -23.65 6.55 -11.42
C LEU A 49 -23.82 7.83 -10.57
N SER A 50 -24.76 7.84 -9.62
CA SER A 50 -25.07 9.02 -8.79
C SER A 50 -24.11 9.19 -7.61
N LEU A 51 -23.43 8.10 -7.19
CA LEU A 51 -22.56 8.06 -6.00
C LEU A 51 -21.04 8.05 -6.31
N GLY A 52 -20.65 8.47 -7.53
CA GLY A 52 -19.26 8.80 -7.85
C GLY A 52 -18.45 7.75 -8.61
N VAL A 53 -18.90 6.49 -8.69
CA VAL A 53 -18.28 5.48 -9.57
C VAL A 53 -18.99 5.51 -10.92
N ARG A 54 -18.50 6.36 -11.82
CA ARG A 54 -19.17 6.61 -13.11
C ARG A 54 -19.13 5.42 -14.07
N ARG A 55 -18.06 4.61 -14.09
CA ARG A 55 -17.91 3.46 -15.00
C ARG A 55 -16.93 2.44 -14.45
N VAL A 56 -17.37 1.23 -14.08
CA VAL A 56 -16.48 0.07 -13.89
C VAL A 56 -16.45 -0.71 -15.21
N ARG A 57 -15.28 -0.84 -15.83
CA ARG A 57 -15.12 -1.65 -17.05
C ARG A 57 -13.93 -2.61 -16.92
N ARG A 58 -14.04 -3.78 -17.54
CA ARG A 58 -12.95 -4.73 -17.65
C ARG A 58 -12.07 -4.37 -18.85
N VAL A 59 -10.76 -4.53 -18.71
CA VAL A 59 -9.75 -4.43 -19.76
C VAL A 59 -8.78 -5.61 -19.66
N ASP A 60 -8.26 -6.06 -20.79
CA ASP A 60 -7.50 -7.32 -20.83
C ASP A 60 -6.08 -7.21 -20.25
N ASP A 61 -5.43 -6.05 -20.40
CA ASP A 61 -4.06 -5.83 -19.93
C ASP A 61 -3.75 -4.33 -19.74
N PHE A 62 -2.48 -4.02 -19.46
CA PHE A 62 -2.02 -2.64 -19.34
C PHE A 62 -2.00 -1.87 -20.66
N VAL A 63 -1.86 -2.54 -21.81
CA VAL A 63 -1.92 -1.87 -23.12
C VAL A 63 -3.34 -1.34 -23.35
N ALA A 64 -4.34 -2.17 -23.07
CA ALA A 64 -5.75 -1.81 -23.12
C ALA A 64 -6.09 -0.72 -22.09
N LEU A 65 -5.52 -0.76 -20.88
CA LEU A 65 -5.71 0.29 -19.87
C LEU A 65 -5.14 1.65 -20.33
N ARG A 66 -3.94 1.67 -20.93
CA ARG A 66 -3.31 2.90 -21.45
C ARG A 66 -4.11 3.51 -22.58
N ALA A 67 -4.71 2.67 -23.43
CA ALA A 67 -5.47 3.08 -24.60
C ALA A 67 -6.86 3.68 -24.25
N VAL A 68 -7.29 3.65 -22.98
CA VAL A 68 -8.56 4.24 -22.58
C VAL A 68 -8.55 5.75 -22.82
N ALA A 69 -9.42 6.22 -23.70
CA ALA A 69 -9.61 7.64 -23.97
C ALA A 69 -10.81 8.21 -23.18
N LEU A 70 -10.89 9.55 -23.11
CA LEU A 70 -12.01 10.29 -22.50
C LEU A 70 -12.28 9.93 -21.03
N MET A 71 -11.21 9.63 -20.29
CA MET A 71 -11.25 9.29 -18.86
C MET A 71 -11.78 10.46 -18.05
N GLN A 72 -12.65 10.17 -17.09
CA GLN A 72 -13.13 11.13 -16.11
C GLN A 72 -12.53 10.82 -14.74
N PRO A 73 -12.34 11.82 -13.87
CA PRO A 73 -11.91 11.58 -12.49
C PRO A 73 -12.76 10.48 -11.83
N PHE A 74 -12.09 9.55 -11.15
CA PHE A 74 -12.71 8.39 -10.47
C PHE A 74 -13.32 7.33 -11.39
N ASP A 75 -13.02 7.34 -12.69
CA ASP A 75 -13.29 6.18 -13.54
C ASP A 75 -12.57 4.94 -12.99
N VAL A 76 -13.21 3.78 -13.07
CA VAL A 76 -12.66 2.53 -12.53
C VAL A 76 -12.49 1.48 -13.63
N ARG A 77 -11.37 0.76 -13.62
CA ARG A 77 -11.06 -0.31 -14.56
C ARG A 77 -10.55 -1.55 -13.86
N TRP A 78 -11.03 -2.72 -14.25
CA TRP A 78 -10.48 -3.99 -13.80
C TRP A 78 -9.57 -4.55 -14.89
N VAL A 79 -8.28 -4.66 -14.59
CA VAL A 79 -7.29 -5.26 -15.50
C VAL A 79 -7.18 -6.75 -15.19
N VAL A 80 -7.36 -7.60 -16.20
CA VAL A 80 -7.26 -9.06 -16.05
C VAL A 80 -5.85 -9.41 -15.55
N ALA A 81 -5.77 -10.19 -14.48
CA ALA A 81 -4.56 -10.55 -13.72
C ALA A 81 -3.87 -9.44 -12.89
N SER A 82 -4.25 -8.17 -13.03
CA SER A 82 -3.55 -7.07 -12.33
C SER A 82 -4.41 -6.29 -11.33
N GLY A 83 -5.73 -6.53 -11.28
CA GLY A 83 -6.61 -5.97 -10.26
C GLY A 83 -7.32 -4.68 -10.68
N LEU A 84 -7.89 -3.98 -9.69
CA LEU A 84 -8.77 -2.83 -9.91
C LEU A 84 -7.94 -1.54 -9.95
N TYR A 85 -8.28 -0.61 -10.83
CA TYR A 85 -7.62 0.69 -11.00
C TYR A 85 -8.66 1.79 -10.96
N TRP A 86 -8.30 2.95 -10.42
CA TRP A 86 -9.09 4.17 -10.51
C TRP A 86 -8.27 5.28 -11.17
N TYR A 87 -8.93 6.16 -11.93
CA TYR A 87 -8.27 7.24 -12.64
C TYR A 87 -8.18 8.50 -11.78
N ASP A 88 -6.95 8.93 -11.51
CA ASP A 88 -6.61 10.18 -10.82
C ASP A 88 -6.21 11.23 -11.85
N ALA A 89 -7.14 12.12 -12.18
CA ALA A 89 -6.94 13.13 -13.21
C ALA A 89 -5.96 14.25 -12.80
N THR A 90 -5.73 14.42 -11.49
CA THR A 90 -4.86 15.48 -10.94
C THR A 90 -3.44 15.01 -10.67
N SER A 91 -3.20 13.68 -10.68
CA SER A 91 -1.87 13.12 -10.47
C SER A 91 -0.90 13.56 -11.57
N SER A 92 0.31 13.93 -11.14
CA SER A 92 1.45 14.19 -12.03
C SER A 92 2.54 13.11 -11.93
N ASP A 93 2.27 12.03 -11.18
CA ASP A 93 3.22 10.98 -10.87
C ASP A 93 3.78 10.33 -12.16
N GLY A 94 4.99 9.77 -12.04
CA GLY A 94 5.60 8.94 -13.08
C GLY A 94 4.84 7.64 -13.30
N GLU A 95 5.17 6.96 -14.39
CA GLU A 95 4.72 5.58 -14.59
C GLU A 95 5.51 4.62 -13.69
N ASP A 96 4.82 3.72 -13.00
CA ASP A 96 5.39 2.70 -12.11
C ASP A 96 4.52 1.44 -12.15
N LEU A 97 4.77 0.55 -13.11
CA LEU A 97 3.99 -0.67 -13.26
C LEU A 97 4.27 -1.65 -12.10
N PRO A 98 3.24 -2.34 -11.56
CA PRO A 98 1.82 -2.29 -11.92
C PRO A 98 1.00 -1.22 -11.18
N TRP A 99 1.59 -0.34 -10.38
CA TRP A 99 0.84 0.50 -9.43
C TRP A 99 0.27 1.78 -10.04
N ALA A 100 0.99 2.37 -10.97
CA ALA A 100 0.67 3.60 -11.67
C ALA A 100 0.87 3.39 -13.18
N VAL A 101 -0.21 3.53 -13.95
CA VAL A 101 -0.19 3.38 -15.41
C VAL A 101 -0.56 4.70 -16.06
N LYS A 102 0.32 5.25 -16.89
CA LYS A 102 0.02 6.49 -17.61
C LYS A 102 -0.87 6.22 -18.82
N PRO A 103 -1.97 6.96 -19.02
CA PRO A 103 -2.72 6.85 -20.25
C PRO A 103 -1.87 7.28 -21.45
N THR A 104 -2.18 6.72 -22.63
CA THR A 104 -1.56 7.13 -23.89
C THR A 104 -1.99 8.54 -24.32
N LEU A 105 -3.20 8.95 -23.93
CA LEU A 105 -3.78 10.25 -24.28
C LEU A 105 -4.34 10.93 -23.03
N GLY A 106 -3.95 12.19 -22.81
CA GLY A 106 -4.39 13.00 -21.66
C GLY A 106 -3.34 13.11 -20.55
N GLY A 107 -3.73 13.75 -19.44
CA GLY A 107 -2.93 13.81 -18.20
C GLY A 107 -3.30 12.69 -17.21
N GLY A 108 -2.94 12.85 -15.94
CA GLY A 108 -3.36 11.94 -14.87
C GLY A 108 -2.69 10.56 -14.90
N VAL A 109 -3.15 9.68 -14.01
CA VAL A 109 -2.61 8.33 -13.81
C VAL A 109 -3.72 7.36 -13.41
N TRP A 110 -3.70 6.14 -13.95
CA TRP A 110 -4.47 5.02 -13.41
C TRP A 110 -3.75 4.44 -12.19
N ARG A 111 -4.37 4.52 -11.02
CA ARG A 111 -3.83 3.99 -9.77
C ARG A 111 -4.49 2.67 -9.42
N HIS A 112 -3.69 1.64 -9.15
CA HIS A 112 -4.20 0.38 -8.63
C HIS A 112 -4.92 0.60 -7.28
N VAL A 113 -6.01 -0.10 -6.99
CA VAL A 113 -6.84 0.11 -5.79
C VAL A 113 -6.19 -0.46 -4.54
N ASP A 114 -5.43 -1.55 -4.64
CA ASP A 114 -4.52 -1.92 -3.54
C ASP A 114 -3.36 -0.92 -3.43
N GLY A 115 -3.02 -0.24 -4.52
CA GLY A 115 -2.16 0.94 -4.53
C GLY A 115 -2.81 2.18 -3.87
N ALA A 116 -4.14 2.30 -3.91
CA ALA A 116 -4.91 3.42 -3.37
C ALA A 116 -5.11 3.30 -1.85
N ARG A 117 -5.28 2.08 -1.33
CA ARG A 117 -5.13 1.81 0.12
C ARG A 117 -3.68 1.99 0.59
N ARG A 118 -2.70 1.76 -0.29
CA ARG A 118 -1.30 2.15 -0.10
C ARG A 118 -1.01 3.64 -0.36
N GLY A 119 -2.00 4.42 -0.81
CA GLY A 119 -1.89 5.87 -0.99
C GLY A 119 -2.10 6.65 0.31
N ARG A 120 -2.57 5.99 1.37
CA ARG A 120 -2.68 6.56 2.74
C ARG A 120 -1.78 5.87 3.77
N ILE A 121 -1.20 4.74 3.40
CA ILE A 121 -0.09 4.08 4.08
C ILE A 121 0.90 3.77 2.97
N GLU A 122 1.83 4.69 2.68
CA GLU A 122 2.88 4.38 1.72
C GLU A 122 3.57 3.13 2.19
N ARG A 123 3.73 2.19 1.26
CA ARG A 123 4.35 0.89 1.50
C ARG A 123 5.51 0.98 2.48
N ALA A 124 5.56 0.01 3.37
CA ALA A 124 6.80 -0.64 3.78
C ALA A 124 7.83 -0.64 2.65
N PHE A 125 8.77 0.28 2.70
CA PHE A 125 10.02 0.12 1.99
C PHE A 125 10.85 -0.86 2.79
N HIS A 126 11.19 -1.97 2.15
CA HIS A 126 11.93 -3.06 2.76
C HIS A 126 13.39 -2.97 2.31
N ALA A 127 14.31 -2.76 3.26
CA ALA A 127 15.65 -3.30 3.07
C ALA A 127 15.57 -4.79 3.43
N TYR A 128 15.39 -5.62 2.40
CA TYR A 128 15.48 -7.06 2.51
C TYR A 128 16.83 -7.48 1.93
N ASN A 129 17.74 -7.94 2.79
CA ASN A 129 18.93 -8.62 2.31
C ASN A 129 18.74 -10.14 2.47
N PRO A 130 18.47 -10.89 1.39
CA PRO A 130 18.41 -12.35 1.44
C PRO A 130 19.78 -12.98 1.70
N PHE A 131 20.86 -12.20 1.64
CA PHE A 131 22.23 -12.64 1.80
C PHE A 131 22.95 -11.90 2.94
N PHE A 132 24.10 -12.47 3.28
CA PHE A 132 25.08 -12.00 4.24
C PHE A 132 25.42 -10.50 4.05
N ILE A 133 25.08 -9.65 5.02
CA ILE A 133 25.77 -8.35 5.14
C ILE A 133 27.17 -8.66 5.68
N PRO A 134 28.24 -8.29 4.96
CA PRO A 134 29.59 -8.54 5.44
C PRO A 134 29.80 -7.87 6.80
N PRO A 135 30.51 -8.54 7.72
CA PRO A 135 30.74 -8.00 9.05
C PRO A 135 31.42 -6.64 8.91
N LEU A 136 30.79 -5.64 9.51
CA LEU A 136 31.35 -4.30 9.63
C LEU A 136 32.29 -4.31 10.83
N GLU A 137 33.56 -4.02 10.59
CA GLU A 137 34.56 -3.87 11.66
C GLU A 137 34.64 -2.40 12.06
N THR A 138 34.37 -2.11 13.33
CA THR A 138 34.50 -0.75 13.88
C THR A 138 35.37 -0.80 15.14
N THR A 139 36.25 0.18 15.28
CA THR A 139 37.19 0.31 16.40
C THR A 139 36.93 1.58 17.22
N ASN A 140 35.99 2.40 16.79
CA ASN A 140 35.71 3.72 17.32
C ASN A 140 34.30 3.78 17.94
N ASN A 141 34.16 4.64 18.95
CA ASN A 141 32.88 4.98 19.58
C ASN A 141 32.04 5.91 18.67
N THR A 142 32.09 5.72 17.35
CA THR A 142 31.33 6.51 16.39
C THR A 142 30.27 5.66 15.70
N TRP A 143 29.11 6.23 15.49
CA TRP A 143 28.03 5.58 14.78
C TRP A 143 28.38 5.33 13.32
N THR A 144 28.21 4.08 12.88
CA THR A 144 28.49 3.64 11.51
C THR A 144 27.27 2.93 10.93
N ASP A 145 26.98 3.14 9.65
CA ASP A 145 25.85 2.51 8.96
C ASP A 145 26.02 0.98 8.94
N ALA A 146 25.03 0.26 9.48
CA ALA A 146 25.06 -1.20 9.63
C ALA A 146 24.52 -1.95 8.40
N GLY A 147 24.36 -1.26 7.27
CA GLY A 147 23.98 -1.86 5.98
C GLY A 147 22.48 -2.02 5.72
N LEU A 148 21.60 -1.67 6.68
CA LEU A 148 20.15 -1.60 6.46
C LEU A 148 19.71 -0.14 6.41
N ALA A 149 19.23 0.27 5.23
CA ALA A 149 18.71 1.62 5.01
C ALA A 149 17.53 1.59 4.04
N VAL A 150 16.58 2.49 4.28
CA VAL A 150 15.36 2.67 3.51
C VAL A 150 15.20 4.15 3.20
N THR A 151 14.75 4.49 2.00
CA THR A 151 14.42 5.87 1.62
C THR A 151 12.96 5.96 1.21
N LEU A 152 12.18 6.74 1.94
CA LEU A 152 10.82 7.14 1.62
C LEU A 152 10.90 8.42 0.78
N ARG A 153 10.17 8.49 -0.34
CA ARG A 153 10.26 9.61 -1.27
C ARG A 153 9.08 10.57 -1.08
N GLY A 154 9.36 11.87 -1.14
CA GLY A 154 8.30 12.89 -1.22
C GLY A 154 7.37 12.95 0.01
N ALA A 155 7.93 12.77 1.20
CA ALA A 155 7.19 12.96 2.44
C ALA A 155 6.88 14.45 2.68
N ALA A 156 5.79 14.73 3.39
CA ALA A 156 5.37 16.05 3.82
C ALA A 156 5.61 16.22 5.33
N ALA A 157 5.92 17.46 5.73
CA ALA A 157 5.98 17.82 7.14
C ALA A 157 4.67 17.48 7.86
N GLY A 158 4.77 16.89 9.05
CA GLY A 158 3.63 16.46 9.87
C GLY A 158 3.14 15.04 9.57
N GLU A 159 3.54 14.41 8.47
CA GLU A 159 3.30 12.98 8.25
C GLU A 159 4.11 12.15 9.24
N ARG A 160 3.70 10.89 9.42
CA ARG A 160 4.40 9.98 10.35
C ARG A 160 5.10 8.87 9.61
N VAL A 161 6.22 8.40 10.13
CA VAL A 161 6.93 7.23 9.64
C VAL A 161 6.81 6.11 10.66
N ARG A 162 6.12 5.03 10.28
CA ARG A 162 6.06 3.79 11.06
C ARG A 162 7.24 2.91 10.67
N ILE A 163 7.98 2.41 11.64
CA ILE A 163 9.20 1.64 11.40
C ILE A 163 9.14 0.33 12.15
N HIS A 164 9.51 -0.76 11.48
CA HIS A 164 9.70 -2.08 12.07
C HIS A 164 11.06 -2.63 11.63
N LEU A 165 11.88 -3.03 12.60
CA LEU A 165 13.12 -3.73 12.37
C LEU A 165 13.01 -5.12 12.98
N ASN A 166 13.23 -6.14 12.16
CA ASN A 166 13.29 -7.52 12.60
C ASN A 166 14.53 -8.19 11.99
N GLY A 167 15.30 -8.95 12.76
CA GLY A 167 16.43 -9.68 12.21
C GLY A 167 17.28 -10.36 13.28
N ASP A 168 18.29 -11.07 12.80
CA ASP A 168 19.26 -11.79 13.61
C ASP A 168 20.57 -10.99 13.67
N PHE A 169 20.93 -10.52 14.86
CA PHE A 169 22.06 -9.63 15.07
C PHE A 169 23.19 -10.35 15.77
N ARG A 170 24.44 -9.99 15.46
CA ARG A 170 25.62 -10.55 16.10
C ARG A 170 26.69 -9.49 16.27
N VAL A 171 27.43 -9.62 17.35
CA VAL A 171 28.60 -8.81 17.67
C VAL A 171 29.73 -9.76 18.06
N GLU A 172 30.92 -9.56 17.51
CA GLU A 172 32.15 -10.29 17.83
C GLU A 172 33.22 -9.33 18.36
N GLY A 173 34.11 -9.82 19.22
CA GLY A 173 35.30 -9.07 19.69
C GLY A 173 35.03 -8.03 20.78
N GLY A 174 33.77 -7.59 20.95
CA GLY A 174 33.42 -6.56 21.93
C GLY A 174 31.92 -6.42 22.17
N ALA A 175 31.52 -5.31 22.78
CA ALA A 175 30.12 -4.92 22.95
C ALA A 175 29.81 -3.67 22.13
N GLY A 176 28.54 -3.39 21.91
CA GLY A 176 28.11 -2.20 21.20
C GLY A 176 26.62 -2.00 21.26
N ILE A 177 26.17 -0.96 20.57
CA ILE A 177 24.78 -0.53 20.57
C ILE A 177 24.32 -0.39 19.13
N TYR A 178 23.15 -0.95 18.84
CA TYR A 178 22.42 -0.68 17.62
C TYR A 178 21.38 0.40 17.87
N ARG A 179 21.16 1.24 16.85
CA ARG A 179 20.04 2.19 16.83
C ARG A 179 19.40 2.24 15.47
N VAL A 180 18.14 2.68 15.46
CA VAL A 180 17.48 3.15 14.25
C VAL A 180 17.36 4.67 14.32
N LEU A 181 17.72 5.33 13.22
CA LEU A 181 17.55 6.77 13.07
C LEU A 181 16.70 7.10 11.85
N VAL A 182 16.08 8.27 11.90
CA VAL A 182 15.34 8.89 10.81
C VAL A 182 16.05 10.18 10.40
N ILE A 183 16.25 10.35 9.11
CA ILE A 183 16.79 11.57 8.50
C ILE A 183 15.64 12.20 7.72
N ASP A 184 15.11 13.30 8.22
CA ASP A 184 14.02 14.05 7.59
C ASP A 184 14.49 14.76 6.30
N GLY A 185 13.55 15.23 5.48
CA GLY A 185 13.84 15.86 4.17
C GLY A 185 14.74 17.09 4.21
N ALA A 186 14.86 17.76 5.37
CA ALA A 186 15.79 18.87 5.60
C ALA A 186 17.18 18.42 6.11
N GLY A 187 17.43 17.12 6.22
CA GLY A 187 18.64 16.54 6.81
C GLY A 187 18.62 16.46 8.34
N GLY A 188 17.46 16.72 8.97
CA GLY A 188 17.31 16.59 10.42
C GLY A 188 17.42 15.15 10.87
N VAL A 189 18.36 14.84 11.77
CA VAL A 189 18.60 13.49 12.27
C VAL A 189 17.89 13.32 13.61
N THR A 190 16.97 12.36 13.67
CA THR A 190 16.27 11.97 14.90
C THR A 190 16.58 10.52 15.25
N GLU A 191 17.00 10.31 16.49
CA GLU A 191 17.17 8.98 17.07
C GLU A 191 15.86 8.55 17.72
N LEU A 192 15.52 7.26 17.60
CA LEU A 192 14.32 6.70 18.21
C LEU A 192 14.73 5.89 19.44
N PRO A 193 14.58 6.43 20.67
CA PRO A 193 15.07 5.79 21.89
C PRO A 193 14.51 4.38 22.11
N GLU A 194 13.27 4.14 21.68
CA GLU A 194 12.59 2.84 21.73
C GLU A 194 13.19 1.79 20.77
N MET A 195 14.03 2.23 19.82
CA MET A 195 14.70 1.38 18.84
C MET A 195 16.22 1.30 19.08
N ILE A 196 16.67 1.60 20.31
CA ILE A 196 18.07 1.44 20.74
C ILE A 196 18.21 0.16 21.55
N PHE A 197 19.18 -0.69 21.19
CA PHE A 197 19.47 -1.90 21.95
C PHE A 197 20.95 -2.23 21.99
N GLY A 198 21.43 -2.59 23.18
CA GLY A 198 22.79 -3.04 23.42
C GLY A 198 22.98 -4.52 23.08
N MET A 199 24.21 -4.86 22.69
CA MET A 199 24.64 -6.23 22.45
C MET A 199 26.04 -6.46 23.01
N PHE A 200 26.22 -7.62 23.64
CA PHE A 200 27.53 -8.13 24.03
C PHE A 200 28.05 -9.11 22.99
N ALA A 201 29.37 -9.35 23.01
CA ALA A 201 30.01 -10.35 22.16
C ALA A 201 29.29 -11.70 22.29
N SER A 202 28.95 -12.31 21.16
CA SER A 202 28.26 -13.60 21.15
C SER A 202 28.75 -14.51 20.02
N ALA A 203 28.86 -15.80 20.33
CA ALA A 203 29.17 -16.82 19.35
C ALA A 203 28.01 -17.05 18.35
N GLY A 204 26.79 -16.64 18.70
CA GLY A 204 25.59 -16.84 17.88
C GLY A 204 24.88 -15.54 17.51
N PHE A 205 23.91 -15.68 16.61
CA PHE A 205 22.97 -14.62 16.28
C PHE A 205 21.88 -14.51 17.34
N GLN A 206 21.45 -13.28 17.62
CA GLN A 206 20.40 -12.97 18.58
C GLN A 206 19.23 -12.30 17.84
N PRO A 207 18.03 -12.90 17.87
CA PRO A 207 16.87 -12.29 17.24
C PRO A 207 16.50 -11.00 17.97
N ARG A 208 16.16 -9.97 17.19
CA ARG A 208 15.65 -8.70 17.68
C ARG A 208 14.49 -8.24 16.82
N THR A 209 13.47 -7.76 17.49
CA THR A 209 12.32 -7.09 16.87
C THR A 209 12.08 -5.80 17.63
N VAL A 210 12.15 -4.67 16.94
CA VAL A 210 11.87 -3.34 17.49
C VAL A 210 10.98 -2.56 16.52
N ALA A 211 10.14 -1.68 17.04
CA ALA A 211 9.25 -0.86 16.25
C ALA A 211 9.16 0.55 16.85
N GLY A 212 8.96 1.54 15.98
CA GLY A 212 8.90 2.95 16.36
C GLY A 212 7.98 3.73 15.44
N LEU A 213 7.60 4.93 15.89
CA LEU A 213 6.78 5.86 15.13
C LEU A 213 7.37 7.27 15.27
N HIS A 214 7.73 7.87 14.15
CA HIS A 214 8.30 9.22 14.10
C HIS A 214 7.34 10.18 13.41
N GLN A 215 7.29 11.45 13.83
CA GLN A 215 6.57 12.50 13.12
C GLN A 215 7.58 13.42 12.43
N LEU A 216 7.42 13.61 11.12
CA LEU A 216 8.35 14.35 10.29
C LEU A 216 8.26 15.85 10.56
N ALA A 217 9.42 16.48 10.77
CA ALA A 217 9.51 17.93 10.96
C ALA A 217 9.56 18.70 9.63
N ALA A 218 9.95 18.05 8.53
CA ALA A 218 10.13 18.68 7.23
C ALA A 218 9.68 17.79 6.08
N SER A 219 9.25 18.43 4.99
CA SER A 219 8.96 17.76 3.72
C SER A 219 10.25 17.39 2.99
N GLY A 220 10.19 16.36 2.14
CA GLY A 220 11.29 15.86 1.31
C GLY A 220 11.47 14.35 1.43
N ASP A 221 12.60 13.85 0.95
CA ASP A 221 12.92 12.43 1.06
C ASP A 221 13.41 12.10 2.47
N VAL A 222 12.90 11.01 3.03
CA VAL A 222 13.21 10.57 4.39
C VAL A 222 14.04 9.30 4.32
N ALA A 223 15.18 9.26 5.02
CA ALA A 223 15.97 8.05 5.15
C ALA A 223 15.83 7.43 6.54
N VAL A 224 15.53 6.13 6.61
CA VAL A 224 15.57 5.34 7.84
C VAL A 224 16.79 4.44 7.78
N LYS A 225 17.64 4.46 8.80
CA LYS A 225 18.90 3.71 8.81
C LYS A 225 19.11 2.97 10.12
N VAL A 226 19.72 1.80 10.03
CA VAL A 226 20.29 1.09 11.18
C VAL A 226 21.76 1.47 11.30
N GLN A 227 22.18 1.86 12.49
CA GLN A 227 23.58 2.15 12.79
C GLN A 227 24.07 1.33 13.98
N PHE A 228 25.38 1.14 14.04
CA PHE A 228 26.08 0.47 15.13
C PHE A 228 27.20 1.36 15.68
N GLN A 229 27.38 1.33 16.99
CA GLN A 229 28.49 1.97 17.71
C GLN A 229 29.17 0.92 18.60
N SER A 230 30.49 0.78 18.47
CA SER A 230 31.27 -0.10 19.37
C SER A 230 31.45 0.55 20.75
N SER A 231 31.73 -0.25 21.77
CA SER A 231 32.11 0.22 23.10
C SER A 231 33.62 0.48 23.26
N GLY A 232 34.36 0.68 22.16
CA GLY A 232 35.77 1.13 22.20
C GLY A 232 36.82 0.04 22.05
N THR A 233 36.43 -1.17 21.63
CA THR A 233 37.34 -2.26 21.24
C THR A 233 37.06 -2.66 19.79
N SER A 234 38.02 -3.29 19.10
CA SER A 234 37.78 -3.76 17.73
C SER A 234 36.61 -4.75 17.74
N THR A 235 35.49 -4.30 17.20
CA THR A 235 34.21 -5.00 17.29
C THR A 235 33.71 -5.23 15.87
N LYS A 236 33.40 -6.47 15.56
CA LYS A 236 32.74 -6.82 14.31
C LYS A 236 31.26 -6.97 14.57
N THR A 237 30.46 -6.36 13.71
CA THR A 237 29.01 -6.40 13.85
C THR A 237 28.41 -6.95 12.58
N GLN A 238 27.38 -7.77 12.74
CA GLN A 238 26.76 -8.46 11.63
C GLN A 238 25.25 -8.58 11.82
N ILE A 239 24.53 -8.38 10.72
CA ILE A 239 23.10 -8.63 10.63
C ILE A 239 22.90 -9.76 9.61
N TRP A 240 22.28 -10.85 10.02
CA TRP A 240 22.04 -12.05 9.20
C TRP A 240 20.54 -12.26 8.97
N GLY A 241 20.22 -12.92 7.85
CA GLY A 241 18.88 -13.06 7.27
C GLY A 241 17.78 -13.62 8.19
N PRO A 242 16.51 -13.59 7.76
CA PRO A 242 15.90 -12.53 6.97
C PRO A 242 15.78 -11.27 7.86
N ALA A 243 16.82 -10.43 7.84
CA ALA A 243 16.75 -9.13 8.46
C ALA A 243 15.97 -8.18 7.56
N THR A 244 15.01 -7.49 8.16
CA THR A 244 14.03 -6.63 7.50
C THR A 244 13.99 -5.33 8.26
N LEU A 245 14.35 -4.25 7.56
CA LEU A 245 13.97 -2.91 7.96
C LEU A 245 12.80 -2.50 7.08
N LEU A 246 11.67 -2.24 7.71
CA LEU A 246 10.43 -1.79 7.12
C LEU A 246 10.17 -0.37 7.59
N ALA A 247 9.98 0.56 6.67
CA ALA A 247 9.49 1.90 6.98
C ALA A 247 8.31 2.26 6.08
N GLU A 248 7.25 2.78 6.69
CA GLU A 248 5.99 3.16 6.02
C GLU A 248 5.68 4.61 6.34
N LEU A 249 5.30 5.39 5.35
CA LEU A 249 4.77 6.72 5.59
C LEU A 249 3.25 6.63 5.83
N VAL A 250 2.82 7.19 6.95
CA VAL A 250 1.43 7.28 7.39
C VAL A 250 0.94 8.69 7.11
N ARG A 251 0.11 8.81 6.08
CA ARG A 251 -0.48 10.08 5.62
C ARG A 251 -1.85 10.26 6.28
N PHE A 252 -2.10 11.39 6.95
CA PHE A 252 -3.38 11.69 7.60
C PHE A 252 -4.29 12.53 6.70
#